data_AF-K1SDH4-F1
#
_entry.id   AF-K1SDH4-F1
#
_cell.length_a   1.000
_cell.length_b   1.000
_cell.length_c   1.000
_cell.angle_alpha   90.00
_cell.angle_beta   90.00
_cell.angle_gamma   90.00
#
_symmetry.space_group_name_H-M   'P 1'
#
loop_
_entity.id
_entity.type
_entity.pdbx_description
1 polymer ?
#
loop_
_entity_poly.entity_id
_entity_poly.type
_entity_poly.pdbx_seq_one_letter_code
_entity_poly.pdbx_strand_id
1 'polypeptide(L)'
;MKPISDTACWVTFDFTGRDLAGNIIVTRNAARAHQVGTFTKYTHYVPYFRYCNALTAGVSDGTTLAMLNTLKLDEEYAAGKGISTEYQLREGDKIRLYLPSRVSGSLTVGSGGYEGQFSLDDNHPYIMELTILDTIKNPLEREGRDVDDYCAANGGLRKYAKEEETKDAESKPLPTDP
;
A
#
# COMPACT_ATOMS: atom_id res chain seq x y z
N MET A 1 4.13 11.64 -12.27
CA MET A 1 4.35 11.11 -10.91
C MET A 1 5.83 10.85 -10.69
N LYS A 2 6.40 11.10 -9.50
CA LYS A 2 7.79 10.74 -9.19
C LYS A 2 7.93 9.23 -8.88
N PRO A 3 9.13 8.62 -9.07
CA PRO A 3 9.37 7.24 -8.66
C PRO A 3 9.24 7.07 -7.14
N ILE A 4 8.90 5.86 -6.71
CA ILE A 4 8.91 5.48 -5.29
C ILE A 4 10.31 5.65 -4.69
N SER A 5 11.35 5.34 -5.47
CA SER A 5 12.76 5.42 -5.06
C SER A 5 13.31 6.85 -4.92
N ASP A 6 12.57 7.89 -5.34
CA ASP A 6 13.01 9.30 -5.29
C ASP A 6 13.32 9.77 -3.86
N THR A 7 12.46 9.42 -2.91
CA THR A 7 12.59 9.78 -1.50
C THR A 7 11.93 8.73 -0.65
N ALA A 8 12.40 8.56 0.60
CA ALA A 8 11.72 7.71 1.56
C ALA A 8 10.24 8.10 1.69
N CYS A 9 9.36 7.14 1.53
CA CYS A 9 7.92 7.35 1.57
C CYS A 9 7.21 6.09 2.03
N TRP A 10 5.98 6.26 2.48
CA TRP A 10 5.06 5.16 2.67
C TRP A 10 4.37 4.81 1.36
N VAL A 11 4.18 3.53 1.10
CA VAL A 11 3.53 3.02 -0.10
C VAL A 11 2.32 2.21 0.33
N THR A 12 1.16 2.54 -0.23
CA THR A 12 -0.02 1.65 -0.17
C THR A 12 -0.05 0.82 -1.44
N PHE A 13 -0.29 -0.49 -1.31
CA PHE A 13 -0.35 -1.38 -2.46
C PHE A 13 -1.22 -2.60 -2.21
N ASP A 14 -1.82 -3.08 -3.29
CA ASP A 14 -2.51 -4.36 -3.34
C ASP A 14 -1.59 -5.40 -3.96
N PHE A 15 -1.67 -6.64 -3.47
CA PHE A 15 -0.95 -7.74 -4.09
C PHE A 15 -1.71 -9.06 -4.05
N THR A 16 -1.32 -9.98 -4.94
CA THR A 16 -1.72 -11.38 -4.91
C THR A 16 -0.53 -12.24 -5.29
N GLY A 17 -0.09 -13.09 -4.36
CA GLY A 17 0.93 -14.10 -4.58
C GLY A 17 0.31 -15.40 -5.06
N ARG A 18 0.93 -16.03 -6.05
CA ARG A 18 0.56 -17.35 -6.57
C ARG A 18 1.78 -18.27 -6.62
N ASP A 19 1.59 -19.53 -6.26
CA ASP A 19 2.61 -20.55 -6.53
C ASP A 19 2.80 -20.75 -8.06
N LEU A 20 3.77 -21.58 -8.45
CA LEU A 20 4.03 -21.86 -9.86
C LEU A 20 2.93 -22.70 -10.54
N ALA A 21 2.03 -23.31 -9.77
CA ALA A 21 0.84 -23.98 -10.28
C ALA A 21 -0.35 -23.02 -10.46
N GLY A 22 -0.21 -21.76 -10.05
CA GLY A 22 -1.22 -20.70 -10.17
C GLY A 22 -2.17 -20.59 -8.98
N ASN A 23 -1.99 -21.39 -7.94
CA ASN A 23 -2.82 -21.33 -6.74
C ASN A 23 -2.51 -20.06 -5.94
N ILE A 24 -3.55 -19.41 -5.39
CA ILE A 24 -3.35 -18.21 -4.57
C ILE A 24 -2.81 -18.64 -3.20
N ILE A 25 -1.62 -18.14 -2.86
CA ILE A 25 -0.94 -18.40 -1.57
C ILE A 25 -1.09 -17.23 -0.59
N VAL A 26 -1.29 -16.02 -1.09
CA VAL A 26 -1.56 -14.82 -0.29
C VAL A 26 -2.25 -13.78 -1.16
N THR A 27 -3.14 -12.98 -0.58
CA THR A 27 -3.69 -11.82 -1.26
C THR A 27 -3.92 -10.67 -0.29
N ARG A 28 -3.97 -9.45 -0.81
CA ARG A 28 -4.53 -8.28 -0.11
C ARG A 28 -5.64 -7.63 -0.93
N ASN A 29 -6.02 -8.27 -2.04
CA ASN A 29 -7.12 -7.84 -2.86
C ASN A 29 -8.43 -8.47 -2.37
N ALA A 30 -9.39 -7.63 -1.99
CA ALA A 30 -10.66 -8.09 -1.41
C ALA A 30 -11.45 -9.01 -2.35
N ALA A 31 -11.51 -8.69 -3.65
CA ALA A 31 -12.22 -9.50 -4.62
C ALA A 31 -11.59 -10.90 -4.75
N ARG A 32 -10.25 -11.00 -4.73
CA ARG A 32 -9.56 -12.30 -4.72
C ARG A 32 -9.78 -13.07 -3.43
N ALA A 33 -9.72 -12.39 -2.28
CA ALA A 33 -9.99 -13.02 -0.98
C ALA A 33 -11.42 -13.59 -0.90
N HIS A 34 -12.41 -12.89 -1.47
CA HIS A 34 -13.78 -13.41 -1.59
C HIS A 34 -13.84 -14.64 -2.48
N GLN A 35 -13.15 -14.64 -3.62
CA GLN A 35 -13.14 -15.78 -4.56
C GLN A 35 -12.58 -17.06 -3.94
N VAL A 36 -11.58 -16.95 -3.06
CA VAL A 36 -10.97 -18.12 -2.40
C VAL A 36 -11.54 -18.40 -1.01
N GLY A 37 -12.58 -17.67 -0.58
CA GLY A 37 -13.27 -17.90 0.68
C GLY A 37 -12.48 -17.50 1.94
N THR A 38 -11.44 -16.69 1.81
CA THR A 38 -10.57 -16.27 2.94
C THR A 38 -10.79 -14.82 3.37
N PHE A 39 -11.72 -14.11 2.73
CA PHE A 39 -12.06 -12.73 3.08
C PHE A 39 -12.59 -12.62 4.52
N THR A 40 -12.11 -11.60 5.23
CA THR A 40 -12.75 -11.11 6.45
C THR A 40 -12.81 -9.60 6.43
N LYS A 41 -13.85 -9.03 7.04
CA LYS A 41 -14.03 -7.58 7.10
C LYS A 41 -13.00 -6.89 8.00
N TYR A 42 -12.41 -7.63 8.94
CA TYR A 42 -11.61 -7.07 10.04
C TYR A 42 -10.10 -7.20 9.84
N THR A 43 -9.65 -7.45 8.62
CA THR A 43 -8.21 -7.48 8.33
C THR A 43 -7.63 -6.09 8.49
N HIS A 44 -6.87 -5.89 9.56
CA HIS A 44 -6.01 -4.74 9.70
C HIS A 44 -4.99 -4.78 8.55
N TYR A 45 -4.74 -3.65 7.88
CA TYR A 45 -3.75 -3.50 6.79
C TYR A 45 -4.18 -3.95 5.38
N VAL A 46 -5.43 -3.64 4.98
CA VAL A 46 -5.89 -3.68 3.58
C VAL A 46 -6.35 -2.28 3.15
N PRO A 47 -5.78 -1.68 2.08
CA PRO A 47 -4.62 -2.18 1.32
C PRO A 47 -3.35 -2.21 2.18
N TYR A 48 -2.34 -2.96 1.71
CA TYR A 48 -1.12 -3.14 2.47
C TYR A 48 -0.31 -1.84 2.51
N PHE A 49 0.22 -1.48 3.68
CA PHE A 49 0.90 -0.21 3.90
C PHE A 49 2.33 -0.46 4.41
N ARG A 50 3.34 0.01 3.67
CA ARG A 50 4.75 -0.21 4.00
C ARG A 50 5.58 1.05 3.83
N TYR A 51 6.45 1.31 4.80
CA TYR A 51 7.49 2.33 4.67
C TYR A 51 8.65 1.82 3.82
N CYS A 52 9.00 2.56 2.77
CA CYS A 52 10.07 2.24 1.84
C CYS A 52 11.17 3.30 1.95
N ASN A 53 12.37 2.87 2.34
CA ASN A 53 13.58 3.69 2.34
C ASN A 53 14.83 2.88 1.95
N ALA A 54 15.95 3.56 1.68
CA ALA A 54 17.21 2.91 1.30
C ALA A 54 17.79 1.94 2.36
N LEU A 55 17.42 2.10 3.64
CA LEU A 55 17.90 1.29 4.77
C LEU A 55 17.03 0.04 5.04
N THR A 56 15.76 0.04 4.59
CA THR A 56 14.82 -1.09 4.71
C THR A 56 15.09 -2.21 3.69
N ALA A 57 16.00 -1.99 2.74
CA ALA A 57 16.49 -3.01 1.81
C ALA A 57 17.25 -4.17 2.50
N GLY A 58 17.65 -4.01 3.77
CA GLY A 58 18.31 -5.05 4.57
C GLY A 58 17.40 -6.17 5.11
N VAL A 59 16.06 -5.99 5.05
CA VAL A 59 15.04 -6.95 5.54
C VAL A 59 14.27 -7.55 4.34
N SER A 60 14.94 -7.64 3.18
CA SER A 60 14.39 -7.55 1.82
C SER A 60 13.51 -8.72 1.37
N ASP A 61 12.22 -8.58 1.60
CA ASP A 61 11.19 -9.13 0.72
C ASP A 61 11.32 -8.49 -0.69
N GLY A 62 11.23 -9.32 -1.73
CA GLY A 62 11.44 -8.94 -3.12
C GLY A 62 10.49 -7.85 -3.64
N THR A 63 9.35 -7.62 -2.98
CA THR A 63 8.47 -6.48 -3.28
C THR A 63 9.14 -5.13 -3.01
N THR A 64 9.84 -5.01 -1.88
CA THR A 64 10.56 -3.79 -1.51
C THR A 64 11.76 -3.57 -2.42
N LEU A 65 12.46 -4.63 -2.82
CA LEU A 65 13.51 -4.56 -3.83
C LEU A 65 12.98 -4.03 -5.17
N ALA A 66 11.80 -4.49 -5.60
CA ALA A 66 11.20 -4.03 -6.84
C ALA A 66 10.78 -2.55 -6.80
N MET A 67 10.32 -2.07 -5.63
CA MET A 67 9.91 -0.68 -5.43
C MET A 67 11.09 0.30 -5.39
N LEU A 68 12.22 -0.11 -4.85
CA LEU A 68 13.37 0.77 -4.63
C LEU A 68 14.41 0.74 -5.76
N ASN A 69 14.51 -0.37 -6.48
CA ASN A 69 15.52 -0.52 -7.53
C ASN A 69 15.00 -0.08 -8.91
N THR A 70 15.94 0.32 -9.77
CA THR A 70 15.68 0.42 -11.21
C THR A 70 15.55 -0.98 -11.80
N LEU A 71 14.36 -1.29 -12.31
CA LEU A 71 14.05 -2.54 -12.96
C LEU A 71 14.55 -2.52 -14.40
N LYS A 72 15.03 -3.67 -14.86
CA LYS A 72 15.41 -3.88 -16.27
C LYS A 72 14.30 -4.65 -16.97
N LEU A 73 13.69 -3.99 -17.95
CA LEU A 73 12.68 -4.55 -18.82
C LEU A 73 13.35 -5.14 -20.05
N ASP A 74 12.68 -6.12 -20.64
CA ASP A 74 13.05 -6.68 -21.94
C ASP A 74 12.96 -5.60 -23.05
N GLU A 75 13.86 -5.68 -24.03
CA GLU A 75 13.98 -4.68 -25.10
C GLU A 75 12.75 -4.66 -26.00
N GLU A 76 12.23 -5.83 -26.37
CA GLU A 76 11.04 -5.93 -27.22
C GLU A 76 9.80 -5.41 -26.48
N TYR A 77 9.67 -5.77 -25.20
CA TYR A 77 8.58 -5.26 -24.35
C TYR A 77 8.65 -3.73 -24.20
N ALA A 78 9.83 -3.18 -23.89
CA ALA A 78 10.04 -1.76 -23.71
C ALA A 78 9.75 -0.98 -25.01
N ALA A 79 10.25 -1.46 -26.14
CA ALA A 79 9.98 -0.88 -27.46
C ALA A 79 8.49 -0.93 -27.81
N GLY A 80 7.83 -2.07 -27.59
CA GLY A 80 6.39 -2.24 -27.86
C GLY A 80 5.48 -1.36 -26.99
N LYS A 81 5.96 -0.91 -25.82
CA LYS A 81 5.25 0.01 -24.93
C LYS A 81 5.72 1.46 -25.03
N GLY A 82 6.76 1.75 -25.82
CA GLY A 82 7.35 3.08 -25.92
C GLY A 82 7.95 3.59 -24.61
N ILE A 83 8.47 2.68 -23.78
CA ILE A 83 9.08 3.00 -22.48
C ILE A 83 10.57 2.65 -22.49
N SER A 84 11.31 3.20 -21.52
CA SER A 84 12.72 2.85 -21.30
C SER A 84 12.86 1.41 -20.84
N THR A 85 13.96 0.76 -21.22
CA THR A 85 14.38 -0.55 -20.68
C THR A 85 14.74 -0.47 -19.20
N GLU A 86 15.12 0.71 -18.72
CA GLU A 86 15.24 1.00 -17.28
C GLU A 86 13.97 1.66 -16.77
N TYR A 87 13.31 1.03 -15.81
CA TYR A 87 12.03 1.48 -15.27
C TYR A 87 12.04 1.53 -13.75
N GLN A 88 11.47 2.58 -13.18
CA GLN A 88 11.29 2.72 -11.74
C GLN A 88 9.80 2.84 -11.44
N LEU A 89 9.35 2.06 -10.44
CA LEU A 89 7.94 1.99 -10.08
C LEU A 89 7.41 3.32 -9.55
N ARG A 90 6.16 3.60 -9.87
CA ARG A 90 5.38 4.80 -9.54
C ARG A 90 3.99 4.38 -9.10
N GLU A 91 3.28 5.31 -8.47
CA GLU A 91 1.86 5.15 -8.19
C GLU A 91 1.06 4.84 -9.47
N GLY A 92 0.11 3.92 -9.35
CA GLY A 92 -0.72 3.43 -10.45
C GLY A 92 -0.13 2.24 -11.22
N ASP A 93 1.15 1.92 -11.01
CA ASP A 93 1.79 0.80 -11.71
C ASP A 93 1.18 -0.54 -11.29
N LYS A 94 0.95 -1.39 -12.29
CA LYS A 94 0.49 -2.78 -12.14
C LYS A 94 1.53 -3.70 -12.73
N ILE A 95 2.15 -4.52 -11.89
CA ILE A 95 3.28 -5.35 -12.29
C ILE A 95 3.08 -6.80 -11.85
N ARG A 96 3.77 -7.70 -12.54
CA ARG A 96 3.91 -9.10 -12.17
C ARG A 96 5.39 -9.39 -11.95
N LEU A 97 5.72 -9.84 -10.76
CA LEU A 97 7.08 -10.14 -10.31
C LEU A 97 7.23 -11.64 -10.12
N TYR A 98 8.28 -12.22 -10.70
CA TYR A 98 8.75 -13.54 -10.28
C TYR A 98 9.70 -13.35 -9.10
N LEU A 99 9.35 -13.95 -7.95
CA LEU A 99 10.14 -13.87 -6.73
C LEU A 99 10.84 -15.22 -6.51
N PRO A 100 12.15 -15.33 -6.79
CA PRO A 100 12.89 -16.56 -6.50
C PRO A 100 13.02 -16.76 -4.98
N SER A 101 13.24 -18.01 -4.56
CA SER A 101 13.32 -18.42 -3.14
C SER A 101 14.21 -17.56 -2.24
N ARG A 102 15.23 -16.91 -2.80
CA ARG A 102 16.17 -16.06 -2.06
C ARG A 102 15.55 -14.74 -1.58
N VAL A 103 14.54 -14.24 -2.30
CA VAL A 103 13.87 -12.95 -2.05
C VAL A 103 12.36 -13.12 -1.87
N SER A 104 11.87 -14.36 -1.85
CA SER A 104 10.47 -14.69 -1.61
C SER A 104 10.05 -14.33 -0.17
N GLY A 105 11.00 -14.25 0.76
CA GLY A 105 10.74 -13.92 2.17
C GLY A 105 9.70 -14.84 2.81
N SER A 106 9.39 -14.61 4.09
CA SER A 106 8.22 -15.21 4.74
C SER A 106 7.07 -14.21 4.64
N LEU A 107 6.41 -14.15 3.48
CA LEU A 107 5.23 -13.32 3.24
C LEU A 107 3.92 -14.05 3.63
N THR A 108 4.06 -15.05 4.50
CA THR A 108 3.09 -15.98 5.05
C THR A 108 3.36 -16.02 6.56
N VAL A 109 2.44 -15.87 7.50
CA VAL A 109 1.02 -16.18 7.61
C VAL A 109 0.49 -15.36 8.79
N GLY A 110 -0.67 -14.75 8.65
CA GLY A 110 -1.37 -14.08 9.73
C GLY A 110 -2.84 -14.43 9.64
N SER A 111 -3.44 -14.93 10.72
CA SER A 111 -4.84 -15.40 10.79
C SER A 111 -5.90 -14.29 10.67
N GLY A 112 -5.52 -13.14 10.11
CA GLY A 112 -6.35 -11.95 9.95
C GLY A 112 -7.23 -11.96 8.71
N GLY A 113 -7.31 -13.07 7.96
CA GLY A 113 -8.00 -13.22 6.67
C GLY A 113 -7.30 -12.48 5.51
N TYR A 114 -7.68 -12.81 4.28
CA TYR A 114 -6.91 -12.57 3.03
C TYR A 114 -5.67 -13.48 2.86
N GLU A 115 -5.58 -14.57 3.62
CA GLU A 115 -4.62 -15.62 3.29
C GLU A 115 -4.98 -16.29 1.96
N GLY A 116 -4.01 -16.92 1.31
CA GLY A 116 -4.32 -17.77 0.16
C GLY A 116 -5.00 -19.06 0.59
N GLN A 117 -5.38 -19.85 -0.40
CA GLN A 117 -5.93 -21.19 -0.20
C GLN A 117 -4.88 -22.17 0.36
N PHE A 118 -3.59 -21.86 0.14
CA PHE A 118 -2.46 -22.69 0.57
C PHE A 118 -1.41 -21.82 1.26
N SER A 119 -0.85 -22.32 2.36
CA SER A 119 0.38 -21.77 2.91
C SER A 119 1.56 -22.29 2.09
N LEU A 120 2.45 -21.39 1.69
CA LEU A 120 3.69 -21.75 1.03
C LEU A 120 4.80 -21.81 2.09
N ASP A 121 5.52 -22.92 2.13
CA ASP A 121 6.71 -23.06 2.98
C ASP A 121 7.78 -22.04 2.57
N ASP A 122 8.58 -21.60 3.54
CA ASP A 122 9.75 -20.76 3.31
C ASP A 122 10.66 -21.40 2.23
N ASN A 123 11.36 -20.56 1.44
CA ASN A 123 12.24 -20.95 0.31
C ASN A 123 11.57 -21.50 -0.96
N HIS A 124 10.29 -21.27 -1.21
CA HIS A 124 9.67 -21.60 -2.49
C HIS A 124 9.49 -20.35 -3.39
N PRO A 125 9.76 -20.46 -4.70
CA PRO A 125 9.52 -19.37 -5.62
C PRO A 125 8.03 -19.18 -5.86
N TYR A 126 7.60 -17.94 -6.07
CA TYR A 126 6.22 -17.62 -6.39
C TYR A 126 6.13 -16.38 -7.28
N ILE A 127 4.96 -16.19 -7.90
CA ILE A 127 4.67 -15.04 -8.76
C ILE A 127 3.77 -14.08 -7.99
N MET A 128 4.19 -12.83 -7.88
CA MET A 128 3.39 -11.78 -7.25
C MET A 128 2.82 -10.82 -8.30
N GLU A 129 1.51 -10.63 -8.28
CA GLU A 129 0.85 -9.51 -8.94
C GLU A 129 0.75 -8.36 -7.93
N LEU A 130 1.24 -7.18 -8.29
CA LEU A 130 1.34 -6.01 -7.41
C LEU A 130 0.70 -4.80 -8.10
N THR A 131 -0.06 -4.00 -7.36
CA THR A 131 -0.60 -2.72 -7.81
C THR A 131 -0.23 -1.64 -6.79
N ILE A 132 0.51 -0.62 -7.22
CA ILE A 132 0.85 0.53 -6.38
C ILE A 132 -0.35 1.47 -6.35
N LEU A 133 -0.90 1.74 -5.17
CA LEU A 133 -2.13 2.51 -5.00
C LEU A 133 -1.86 3.97 -4.66
N ASP A 134 -0.94 4.25 -3.73
CA ASP A 134 -0.59 5.61 -3.29
C ASP A 134 0.86 5.65 -2.77
N THR A 135 1.48 6.83 -2.87
CA THR A 135 2.80 7.14 -2.31
C THR A 135 2.73 8.36 -1.38
N ILE A 136 2.92 8.11 -0.08
CA ILE A 136 2.69 9.09 0.98
C ILE A 136 4.03 9.48 1.62
N LYS A 137 4.51 10.70 1.35
CA LYS A 137 5.77 11.20 1.95
C LYS A 137 5.60 11.63 3.41
N ASN A 138 4.49 12.29 3.72
CA ASN A 138 4.16 12.79 5.05
C ASN A 138 2.78 12.23 5.47
N PRO A 139 2.74 11.13 6.24
CA PRO A 139 1.47 10.50 6.61
C PRO A 139 0.63 11.40 7.52
N LEU A 140 1.25 12.20 8.39
CA LEU A 140 0.54 13.11 9.30
C LEU A 140 -0.20 14.20 8.52
N GLU A 141 0.46 14.79 7.52
CA GLU A 141 -0.16 15.81 6.67
C GLU A 141 -1.24 15.22 5.74
N ARG A 142 -1.08 13.95 5.32
CA ARG A 142 -2.14 13.26 4.57
C ARG A 142 -3.35 13.02 5.47
N GLU A 143 -3.15 12.45 6.66
CA GLU A 143 -4.23 12.21 7.61
C GLU A 143 -4.94 13.51 8.02
N GLY A 144 -4.19 14.57 8.29
CA GLY A 144 -4.77 15.88 8.60
C GLY A 144 -5.70 16.38 7.49
N ARG A 145 -5.27 16.29 6.23
CA ARG A 145 -6.12 16.64 5.07
C ARG A 145 -7.35 15.73 4.96
N ASP A 146 -7.18 14.43 5.12
CA ASP A 146 -8.31 13.48 5.03
C ASP A 146 -9.35 13.75 6.14
N VAL A 147 -8.89 14.11 7.35
CA VAL A 147 -9.77 14.52 8.47
C VAL A 147 -10.45 15.84 8.19
N ASP A 148 -9.71 16.84 7.69
CA ASP A 148 -10.27 18.15 7.35
C ASP A 148 -11.32 18.03 6.24
N ASP A 149 -11.04 17.26 5.19
CA ASP A 149 -11.95 16.98 4.08
C ASP A 149 -13.22 16.25 4.58
N TYR A 150 -13.04 15.25 5.45
CA TYR A 150 -14.16 14.56 6.07
C TYR A 150 -15.02 15.52 6.91
N CYS A 151 -14.39 16.37 7.73
CA CYS A 151 -15.11 17.34 8.54
C CYS A 151 -15.86 18.36 7.66
N ALA A 152 -15.24 18.85 6.59
CA ALA A 152 -15.86 19.74 5.63
C ALA A 152 -17.09 19.09 4.95
N ALA A 153 -16.97 17.81 4.56
CA ALA A 153 -18.06 17.06 3.93
C ALA A 153 -19.22 16.70 4.90
N ASN A 154 -18.95 16.60 6.21
CA ASN A 154 -19.90 16.08 7.21
C ASN A 154 -20.36 17.13 8.25
N GLY A 155 -20.31 18.43 7.91
CA GLY A 155 -20.97 19.48 8.71
C GLY A 155 -20.05 20.47 9.43
N GLY A 156 -18.76 20.45 9.11
CA GLY A 156 -17.80 21.53 9.34
C GLY A 156 -16.87 21.35 10.54
N LEU A 157 -15.64 21.86 10.40
CA LEU A 157 -14.71 22.09 11.51
C LEU A 157 -15.27 23.21 12.40
N ARG A 158 -15.75 22.87 13.59
CA ARG A 158 -16.21 23.88 14.58
C ARG A 158 -15.10 24.14 15.58
N LYS A 159 -14.57 25.36 15.57
CA LYS A 159 -13.73 25.86 16.66
C LYS A 159 -14.64 26.30 17.80
N TYR A 160 -14.53 25.61 18.94
CA TYR A 160 -15.14 26.06 20.19
C TYR A 160 -14.10 26.87 20.96
N ALA A 161 -14.48 28.06 21.40
CA ALA A 161 -13.64 28.91 22.24
C ALA A 161 -14.37 29.20 23.56
N LYS A 162 -13.60 29.48 24.62
CA LYS A 162 -14.16 30.09 25.83
C LYS A 162 -14.64 31.49 25.50
N GLU A 163 -15.70 31.96 26.16
CA GLU A 163 -16.35 33.25 25.85
C GLU A 163 -15.37 34.44 25.78
N GLU A 164 -14.30 34.39 26.58
CA GLU A 164 -13.25 35.41 26.65
C GLU A 164 -12.30 35.44 25.42
N GLU A 165 -12.28 34.39 24.62
CA GLU A 165 -11.40 34.20 23.45
C GLU A 165 -12.15 34.24 22.10
N THR A 166 -13.48 34.40 22.11
CA THR A 166 -14.34 34.53 20.92
C THR A 166 -14.11 35.87 20.22
N LYS A 167 -12.97 36.02 19.53
CA LYS A 167 -12.63 37.23 18.74
C LYS A 167 -12.76 37.04 17.23
N ASP A 168 -12.91 35.81 16.76
CA ASP A 168 -13.03 35.48 15.34
C ASP A 168 -14.44 35.00 14.98
N ALA A 169 -14.98 35.48 13.85
CA ALA A 169 -16.35 35.26 13.39
C ALA A 169 -16.73 33.78 13.14
N GLU A 170 -15.76 32.87 13.15
CA GLU A 170 -15.94 31.43 12.91
C GLU A 170 -16.04 30.60 14.22
N SER A 171 -15.84 31.21 15.38
CA SER A 171 -15.85 30.52 16.68
C SER A 171 -17.22 30.56 17.36
N LYS A 172 -17.67 29.41 17.91
CA LYS A 172 -18.90 29.30 18.72
C LYS A 172 -18.58 29.02 20.19
N PRO A 173 -19.41 29.48 21.13
CA PRO A 173 -19.23 29.15 22.55
C PRO A 173 -19.34 27.63 22.77
N LEU A 174 -18.58 27.12 23.73
CA LEU A 174 -18.63 25.72 24.16
C LEU A 174 -20.08 25.30 24.48
N PRO A 175 -20.53 24.12 24.05
CA PRO A 175 -21.83 23.60 24.47
C PRO A 175 -21.84 23.42 25.99
N THR A 176 -22.89 23.87 26.66
CA THR A 176 -23.12 23.52 28.07
C THR A 176 -23.61 22.08 28.16
N ASP A 177 -23.08 21.33 29.13
CA ASP A 177 -23.58 19.98 29.45
C ASP A 177 -25.10 20.00 29.71
N PRO A 178 -25.81 18.89 29.41
CA PRO A 178 -27.27 18.81 29.51
C PRO A 178 -27.82 18.99 30.93
#